data_AF-A0AAD8BVS3-F1
#
_entry.id   AF-A0AAD8BVS3-F1
#
_cell.length_a   1.000
_cell.length_b   1.000
_cell.length_c   1.000
_cell.angle_alpha   90.00
_cell.angle_beta   90.00
_cell.angle_gamma   90.00
#
_symmetry.space_group_name_H-M   'P 1'
#
loop_
_entity.id
_entity.type
_entity.pdbx_description
1 polymer ?
#
loop_
_entity_poly.entity_id
_entity_poly.type
_entity_poly.pdbx_seq_one_letter_code
_entity_poly.pdbx_strand_id
1 'polypeptide(L)'
;MVTKVHPQMIPVKILDDDGLPEEYFNDEEFSDNWHNRVYQDLPSCGEEQLLVQVNPLKQVFKRSRSAFSSKTSTGLNVLMFGIDSMSSLSFKRKLPQTLHFLENDLEAVVYEGYNIVGDGTTQAILPIFLGKLQQEIPDILERPLDGFDFIWNRYKSQGYATIFAEDEPHLGVFNLRLKGFETMPTDHYMRYFWQSQRESHLNSYCSQKYCTGGTPNHHFLLQYLEDFFYKYQNISRFAVGFSGELSHDDINPSQYLDPDLKEFFQRLQKKGHLNNTVLIVFSDHGSRRGKVRRTLQGKIEERLPFFAIYFPMWFQEKYPDLYKNVKENRQRLTSPFDVHETLFDILDLSHKSSQDRGISLLRYISANRTCSEAGIDTHWCTCVQEVPVATTHQVVKGASEAVVSAINNLTRAQSKKCVSLKVNLKRSANLVVPNDQLLKFDKSDDSGQFIAFYGNITLDSAELQVTVETDMCHGIFEATVLVRYTAESSGESDVEKLSYHVSEKDISRIDTYGPQSSCICRTNPNIMKFCCCADFLNGKKFEPC
;
A
#
# COMPACT_ATOMS: atom_id res chain seq x y z
N MET A 1 -3.40 40.90 16.83
CA MET A 1 -3.72 40.34 18.17
C MET A 1 -3.52 38.84 18.08
N VAL A 2 -2.51 38.28 18.77
CA VAL A 2 -2.30 36.83 18.80
C VAL A 2 -3.34 36.23 19.74
N THR A 3 -4.41 35.67 19.18
CA THR A 3 -5.37 34.88 19.96
C THR A 3 -4.67 33.59 20.38
N LYS A 4 -4.10 33.59 21.59
CA LYS A 4 -3.70 32.34 22.25
C LYS A 4 -4.96 31.51 22.44
N VAL A 5 -5.16 30.50 21.61
CA VAL A 5 -6.13 29.44 21.89
C VAL A 5 -5.60 28.70 23.11
N HIS A 6 -6.25 28.93 24.26
CA HIS A 6 -5.89 28.34 25.53
C HIS A 6 -6.10 26.81 25.47
N PRO A 7 -5.21 26.00 26.04
CA PRO A 7 -5.43 24.58 26.19
C PRO A 7 -6.44 24.40 27.32
N GLN A 8 -7.56 23.73 27.04
CA GLN A 8 -8.78 23.59 27.86
C GLN A 8 -9.86 24.63 27.55
N MET A 9 -10.71 24.35 26.57
CA MET A 9 -12.10 24.79 26.63
C MET A 9 -13.03 23.62 26.25
N ILE A 10 -13.78 23.16 27.25
CA ILE A 10 -15.08 22.54 27.09
C ILE A 10 -16.08 23.70 27.16
N PRO A 11 -17.00 23.86 26.20
CA PRO A 11 -18.28 24.48 26.46
C PRO A 11 -19.38 23.42 26.49
N VAL A 12 -20.00 23.28 27.66
CA VAL A 12 -21.29 22.61 27.85
C VAL A 12 -22.40 23.54 27.33
N LYS A 13 -23.24 22.98 26.45
CA LYS A 13 -24.66 23.25 26.14
C LYS A 13 -25.24 24.67 26.32
N ILE A 14 -25.81 25.20 25.24
CA ILE A 14 -27.09 25.92 25.30
C ILE A 14 -28.10 25.06 24.55
N LEU A 15 -29.10 24.58 25.29
CA LEU A 15 -30.36 24.08 24.75
C LEU A 15 -31.18 25.30 24.35
N ASP A 16 -31.72 25.29 23.13
CA ASP A 16 -33.06 25.81 22.88
C ASP A 16 -33.75 24.80 21.94
N ASP A 17 -34.95 24.40 22.36
CA ASP A 17 -35.88 23.52 21.65
C ASP A 17 -36.27 24.13 20.31
N ASP A 18 -36.22 23.33 19.24
CA ASP A 18 -37.37 22.98 18.41
C ASP A 18 -36.89 22.26 17.13
N GLY A 19 -37.42 21.06 16.91
CA GLY A 19 -37.35 20.37 15.61
C GLY A 19 -36.46 19.13 15.57
N LEU A 20 -37.12 17.97 15.51
CA LEU A 20 -36.53 16.68 15.14
C LEU A 20 -35.79 16.77 13.78
N PRO A 21 -34.72 16.00 13.55
CA PRO A 21 -33.97 16.05 12.30
C PRO A 21 -34.80 15.47 11.15
N GLU A 22 -34.94 16.23 10.07
CA GLU A 22 -35.35 15.71 8.76
C GLU A 22 -34.29 14.71 8.26
N GLU A 23 -34.79 13.61 7.73
CA GLU A 23 -34.06 12.57 7.03
C GLU A 23 -33.25 13.19 5.88
N TYR A 24 -31.92 13.16 5.97
CA TYR A 24 -31.06 13.45 4.83
C TYR A 24 -31.08 12.25 3.87
N PHE A 25 -32.03 12.28 2.93
CA PHE A 25 -31.94 11.53 1.69
C PHE A 25 -30.79 12.09 0.85
N ASN A 26 -29.88 11.20 0.45
CA ASN A 26 -28.87 11.42 -0.58
C ASN A 26 -29.57 11.65 -1.93
N ASP A 27 -29.77 12.91 -2.31
CA ASP A 27 -30.05 13.30 -3.69
C ASP A 27 -29.67 14.78 -3.89
N GLU A 28 -28.38 15.09 -3.92
CA GLU A 28 -27.91 16.25 -4.69
C GLU A 28 -26.64 15.87 -5.46
N GLU A 29 -26.77 15.95 -6.79
CA GLU A 29 -25.64 16.04 -7.71
C GLU A 29 -24.65 17.10 -7.20
N PHE A 30 -23.39 16.69 -7.01
CA PHE A 30 -22.27 17.58 -6.75
C PHE A 30 -22.22 18.66 -7.84
N SER A 31 -22.76 19.85 -7.54
CA SER A 31 -22.52 21.02 -8.37
C SER A 31 -21.09 21.51 -8.08
N ASP A 32 -20.23 21.41 -9.07
CA ASP A 32 -18.84 21.89 -9.12
C ASP A 32 -18.68 23.42 -8.96
N ASN A 33 -19.67 24.12 -8.40
CA ASN A 33 -19.75 25.58 -8.44
C ASN A 33 -19.20 26.31 -7.21
N TRP A 34 -18.62 25.62 -6.23
CA TRP A 34 -18.22 26.30 -5.00
C TRP A 34 -16.93 27.15 -5.10
N HIS A 35 -16.06 26.98 -6.10
CA HIS A 35 -14.69 27.52 -6.02
C HIS A 35 -14.19 28.37 -7.21
N ASN A 36 -15.04 28.74 -8.17
CA ASN A 36 -14.64 29.71 -9.20
C ASN A 36 -14.93 31.16 -8.76
N ARG A 37 -14.18 31.67 -7.77
CA ARG A 37 -14.13 33.13 -7.53
C ARG A 37 -12.93 33.74 -8.24
N VAL A 38 -13.23 34.65 -9.17
CA VAL A 38 -12.27 35.48 -9.89
C VAL A 38 -11.50 36.34 -8.89
N TYR A 39 -10.18 36.41 -9.06
CA TYR A 39 -9.16 37.05 -8.22
C TYR A 39 -9.37 38.54 -7.84
N GLN A 40 -10.44 39.20 -8.29
CA GLN A 40 -10.51 40.67 -8.29
C GLN A 40 -11.22 41.31 -7.08
N ASP A 41 -11.91 40.55 -6.22
CA ASP A 41 -12.65 41.11 -5.07
C ASP A 41 -12.50 40.28 -3.77
N LEU A 42 -11.32 39.72 -3.48
CA LEU A 42 -11.07 39.16 -2.15
C LEU A 42 -10.90 40.31 -1.15
N PRO A 43 -11.63 40.32 -0.01
CA PRO A 43 -11.37 41.25 1.09
C PRO A 43 -9.87 41.25 1.43
N SER A 44 -9.33 42.35 1.94
CA SER A 44 -7.92 42.39 2.37
C SER A 44 -7.69 41.37 3.49
N CYS A 45 -7.30 40.15 3.12
CA CYS A 45 -6.95 39.04 3.99
C CYS A 45 -5.61 39.27 4.72
N GLY A 46 -5.36 40.50 5.16
CA GLY A 46 -4.10 40.91 5.77
C GLY A 46 -3.77 40.08 7.02
N GLU A 47 -2.46 39.84 7.24
CA GLU A 47 -1.72 39.35 8.43
C GLU A 47 -2.29 38.22 9.32
N GLU A 48 -3.52 37.74 9.14
CA GLU A 48 -4.07 36.63 9.92
C GLU A 48 -3.35 35.33 9.55
N GLN A 49 -2.84 34.63 10.57
CA GLN A 49 -2.16 33.35 10.45
C GLN A 49 -2.67 32.40 11.51
N LEU A 50 -2.93 31.16 11.12
CA LEU A 50 -3.14 30.07 12.06
C LEU A 50 -1.80 29.42 12.38
N LEU A 51 -1.61 29.05 13.64
CA LEU A 51 -0.41 28.37 14.12
C LEU A 51 -0.84 27.09 14.81
N VAL A 52 -0.16 25.99 14.48
CA VAL A 52 -0.32 24.70 15.14
C VAL A 52 0.92 24.41 15.97
N GLN A 53 0.73 24.07 17.24
CA GLN A 53 1.83 23.85 18.19
C GLN A 53 1.48 22.77 19.20
N VAL A 54 2.47 21.95 19.56
CA VAL A 54 2.38 21.00 20.66
C VAL A 54 2.68 21.73 21.97
N ASN A 55 1.69 21.74 22.86
CA ASN A 55 1.89 22.21 24.22
C ASN A 55 2.14 21.02 25.16
N PRO A 56 3.35 20.84 25.74
CA PRO A 56 3.66 19.67 26.54
C PRO A 56 2.80 19.56 27.80
N LEU A 57 2.24 18.36 28.01
CA LEU A 57 1.29 18.09 29.06
C LEU A 57 2.00 17.56 30.32
N LYS A 58 1.83 18.25 31.46
CA LYS A 58 2.51 17.89 32.73
C LYS A 58 2.25 16.44 33.15
N GLN A 59 1.07 15.90 32.86
CA GLN A 59 0.69 14.53 33.16
C GLN A 59 1.49 13.50 32.36
N VAL A 60 1.94 13.81 31.15
CA VAL A 60 2.79 12.91 30.33
C VAL A 60 4.13 12.70 31.04
N PHE A 61 4.77 13.78 31.49
CA PHE A 61 6.03 13.69 32.26
C PHE A 61 5.86 12.97 33.60
N LYS A 62 4.72 13.15 34.28
CA LYS A 62 4.42 12.41 35.53
C LYS A 62 4.30 10.91 35.24
N ARG A 63 3.51 10.54 34.23
CA ARG A 63 3.25 9.15 33.81
C ARG A 63 4.55 8.46 33.38
N SER A 64 5.38 9.14 32.60
CA SER A 64 6.67 8.61 32.14
C SER A 64 7.63 8.31 33.29
N ARG A 65 7.72 9.17 34.32
CA ARG A 65 8.56 8.91 35.50
C ARG A 65 8.11 7.72 36.34
N SER A 66 6.81 7.42 36.34
CA SER A 66 6.23 6.29 37.08
C SER A 66 6.14 5.01 36.25
N ALA A 67 6.43 5.05 34.95
CA ALA A 67 6.29 3.90 34.07
C ALA A 67 7.33 2.83 34.42
N PHE A 68 6.86 1.61 34.65
CA PHE A 68 7.73 0.46 34.82
C PHE A 68 8.28 0.06 33.45
N SER A 69 9.61 0.06 33.31
CA SER A 69 10.27 -0.44 32.10
C SER A 69 10.71 -1.88 32.33
N SER A 70 10.12 -2.80 31.56
CA SER A 70 10.57 -4.19 31.48
C SER A 70 12.00 -4.26 30.91
N LYS A 71 12.80 -5.26 31.32
CA LYS A 71 14.10 -5.53 30.68
C LYS A 71 14.00 -5.83 29.17
N THR A 72 12.82 -6.23 28.71
CA THR A 72 12.53 -6.59 27.32
C THR A 72 11.86 -5.45 26.55
N SER A 73 11.55 -4.33 27.21
CA SER A 73 11.09 -3.12 26.54
C SER A 73 12.22 -2.52 25.71
N THR A 74 11.93 -2.14 24.46
CA THR A 74 12.95 -1.59 23.57
C THR A 74 13.23 -0.10 23.85
N GLY A 75 12.25 0.63 24.38
CA GLY A 75 12.28 2.09 24.49
C GLY A 75 12.29 2.82 23.15
N LEU A 76 12.03 2.13 22.03
CA LEU A 76 11.90 2.75 20.71
C LEU A 76 10.69 3.67 20.66
N ASN A 77 10.85 4.82 20.02
CA ASN A 77 9.72 5.63 19.58
C ASN A 77 9.10 5.01 18.32
N VAL A 78 7.86 5.38 18.03
CA VAL A 78 7.18 5.03 16.78
C VAL A 78 6.64 6.30 16.14
N LEU A 79 6.93 6.47 14.84
CA LEU A 79 6.25 7.42 13.97
C LEU A 79 5.62 6.64 12.82
N MET A 80 4.30 6.62 12.77
CA MET A 80 3.54 6.12 11.63
C MET A 80 3.06 7.32 10.83
N PHE A 81 3.36 7.38 9.54
CA PHE A 81 2.84 8.40 8.63
C PHE A 81 2.06 7.72 7.50
N GLY A 82 0.74 7.82 7.57
CA GLY A 82 -0.19 7.27 6.60
C GLY A 82 -0.51 8.25 5.49
N ILE A 83 -0.71 7.75 4.27
CA ILE A 83 -1.27 8.53 3.15
C ILE A 83 -2.44 7.73 2.55
N ASP A 84 -3.61 8.35 2.49
CA ASP A 84 -4.84 7.74 1.99
C ASP A 84 -4.71 7.34 0.51
N SER A 85 -5.32 6.23 0.11
CA SER A 85 -5.64 5.91 -1.29
C SER A 85 -4.44 5.71 -2.22
N MET A 86 -3.25 5.48 -1.67
CA MET A 86 -2.05 5.19 -2.46
C MET A 86 -1.68 3.69 -2.48
N SER A 87 -1.81 3.11 -3.67
CA SER A 87 -1.14 1.84 -4.02
C SER A 87 0.38 2.00 -4.00
N SER A 88 1.11 0.88 -3.87
CA SER A 88 2.57 0.84 -4.00
C SER A 88 3.04 1.49 -5.32
N LEU A 89 2.31 1.27 -6.42
CA LEU A 89 2.65 1.84 -7.72
C LEU A 89 2.30 3.33 -7.84
N SER A 90 1.17 3.78 -7.30
CA SER A 90 0.84 5.20 -7.29
C SER A 90 1.78 6.00 -6.39
N PHE A 91 2.20 5.44 -5.25
CA PHE A 91 3.21 6.06 -4.40
C PHE A 91 4.51 6.26 -5.17
N LYS A 92 4.99 5.22 -5.87
CA LYS A 92 6.17 5.30 -6.77
C LYS A 92 6.04 6.40 -7.84
N ARG A 93 4.84 6.57 -8.42
CA ARG A 93 4.59 7.55 -9.48
C ARG A 93 4.42 8.98 -8.95
N LYS A 94 3.89 9.16 -7.74
CA LYS A 94 3.45 10.47 -7.24
C LYS A 94 4.35 11.06 -6.16
N LEU A 95 5.07 10.22 -5.41
CA LEU A 95 6.03 10.63 -4.38
C LEU A 95 7.45 10.08 -4.65
N PRO A 96 8.03 10.30 -5.85
CA PRO A 96 9.32 9.73 -6.19
C PRO A 96 10.48 10.26 -5.32
N GLN A 97 10.44 11.51 -4.85
CA GLN A 97 11.51 12.04 -4.03
C GLN A 97 11.46 11.50 -2.60
N THR A 98 10.27 11.37 -2.03
CA THR A 98 10.06 10.76 -0.72
C THR A 98 10.48 9.29 -0.75
N LEU A 99 10.08 8.56 -1.80
CA LEU A 99 10.48 7.17 -1.97
C LEU A 99 12.01 7.03 -2.07
N HIS A 100 12.66 7.86 -2.88
CA HIS A 100 14.11 7.87 -2.99
C HIS A 100 14.79 8.09 -1.64
N PHE A 101 14.32 9.06 -0.85
CA PHE A 101 14.86 9.28 0.49
C PHE A 101 14.65 8.07 1.41
N LEU A 102 13.46 7.47 1.40
CA LEU A 102 13.17 6.27 2.20
C LEU A 102 14.08 5.10 1.83
N GLU A 103 14.20 4.77 0.53
CA GLU A 103 14.96 3.60 0.07
C GLU A 103 16.48 3.82 0.08
N ASN A 104 16.96 4.99 -0.35
CA ASN A 104 18.37 5.23 -0.60
C ASN A 104 19.09 5.96 0.54
N ASP A 105 18.43 6.90 1.21
CA ASP A 105 19.06 7.70 2.27
C ASP A 105 18.82 7.13 3.67
N LEU A 106 17.65 6.53 3.92
CA LEU A 106 17.33 5.85 5.18
C LEU A 106 17.52 4.34 5.14
N GLU A 107 17.56 3.73 3.95
CA GLU A 107 17.54 2.27 3.79
C GLU A 107 16.29 1.63 4.44
N ALA A 108 15.15 2.32 4.37
CA ALA A 108 13.87 1.78 4.79
C ALA A 108 13.49 0.57 3.92
N VAL A 109 12.91 -0.45 4.56
CA VAL A 109 12.48 -1.67 3.88
C VAL A 109 11.08 -1.49 3.33
N VAL A 110 10.95 -1.42 2.01
CA VAL A 110 9.67 -1.37 1.29
C VAL A 110 9.11 -2.79 1.13
N TYR A 111 7.86 -2.99 1.50
CA TYR A 111 7.17 -4.28 1.43
C TYR A 111 6.37 -4.38 0.12
N GLU A 112 6.67 -5.41 -0.65
CA GLU A 112 6.05 -5.66 -1.97
C GLU A 112 4.74 -6.45 -1.85
N GLY A 113 4.59 -7.23 -0.78
CA GLY A 113 3.44 -8.11 -0.53
C GLY A 113 2.47 -7.63 0.56
N TYR A 114 2.51 -6.36 0.94
CA TYR A 114 1.57 -5.80 1.92
C TYR A 114 0.17 -5.65 1.29
N ASN A 115 -0.80 -6.37 1.85
CA ASN A 115 -2.13 -6.55 1.28
C ASN A 115 -3.22 -6.09 2.26
N ILE A 116 -4.26 -5.43 1.75
CA ILE A 116 -5.42 -5.03 2.57
C ILE A 116 -6.21 -6.25 3.06
N VAL A 117 -6.95 -6.08 4.14
CA VAL A 117 -7.85 -7.13 4.68
C VAL A 117 -9.32 -6.77 4.55
N GLY A 118 -9.62 -5.56 4.06
CA GLY A 118 -10.99 -5.10 3.89
C GLY A 118 -11.10 -3.78 3.13
N ASP A 119 -12.33 -3.33 2.95
CA ASP A 119 -12.64 -2.14 2.17
C ASP A 119 -12.41 -0.84 2.92
N GLY A 120 -11.62 0.05 2.31
CA GLY A 120 -11.49 1.42 2.77
C GLY A 120 -10.67 1.59 4.05
N THR A 121 -10.48 2.84 4.44
CA THR A 121 -9.66 3.26 5.57
C THR A 121 -10.03 2.53 6.86
N THR A 122 -11.32 2.42 7.20
CA THR A 122 -11.76 1.77 8.44
C THR A 122 -11.29 0.31 8.54
N GLN A 123 -11.38 -0.45 7.44
CA GLN A 123 -10.98 -1.85 7.45
C GLN A 123 -9.47 -2.05 7.30
N ALA A 124 -8.74 -1.06 6.79
CA ALA A 124 -7.28 -1.08 6.80
C ALA A 124 -6.71 -0.70 8.16
N ILE A 125 -7.33 0.26 8.86
CA ILE A 125 -6.77 0.91 10.04
C ILE A 125 -7.16 0.23 11.36
N LEU A 126 -8.41 -0.25 11.50
CA LEU A 126 -8.81 -0.95 12.72
C LEU A 126 -7.94 -2.19 12.99
N PRO A 127 -7.58 -3.02 12.00
CA PRO A 127 -6.65 -4.12 12.20
C PRO A 127 -5.27 -3.69 12.70
N ILE A 128 -4.73 -2.56 12.21
CA ILE A 128 -3.43 -2.04 12.67
C ILE A 128 -3.48 -1.63 14.15
N PHE A 129 -4.55 -0.96 14.58
CA PHE A 129 -4.58 -0.37 15.93
C PHE A 129 -5.35 -1.18 16.97
N LEU A 130 -6.22 -2.10 16.58
CA LEU A 130 -7.01 -2.97 17.47
C LEU A 130 -6.76 -4.47 17.24
N GLY A 131 -6.07 -4.84 16.16
CA GLY A 131 -5.88 -6.25 15.80
C GLY A 131 -7.17 -6.94 15.39
N LYS A 132 -8.19 -6.16 14.98
CA LYS A 132 -9.55 -6.62 14.69
C LYS A 132 -10.17 -5.90 13.49
N LEU A 133 -10.95 -6.62 12.71
CA LEU A 133 -11.87 -6.08 11.71
C LEU A 133 -13.06 -5.42 12.40
N GLN A 134 -13.73 -4.52 11.69
CA GLN A 134 -14.95 -3.86 12.18
C GLN A 134 -16.02 -4.87 12.62
N GLN A 135 -16.20 -5.95 11.85
CA GLN A 135 -17.22 -6.99 12.07
C GLN A 135 -16.97 -7.80 13.35
N GLU A 136 -15.74 -7.80 13.86
CA GLU A 136 -15.33 -8.54 15.07
C GLU A 136 -15.52 -7.71 16.35
N ILE A 137 -15.95 -6.45 16.22
CA ILE A 137 -16.09 -5.51 17.32
C ILE A 137 -17.59 -5.19 17.49
N PRO A 138 -18.25 -5.76 18.51
CA PRO A 138 -19.65 -5.45 18.80
C PRO A 138 -19.88 -3.96 18.98
N ASP A 139 -21.01 -3.48 18.44
CA ASP A 139 -21.53 -2.12 18.60
C ASP A 139 -20.60 -0.98 18.10
N ILE A 140 -19.53 -1.29 17.36
CA ILE A 140 -18.53 -0.29 16.93
C ILE A 140 -19.12 0.84 16.06
N LEU A 141 -20.21 0.55 15.34
CA LEU A 141 -20.94 1.53 14.53
C LEU A 141 -21.92 2.37 15.36
N GLU A 142 -22.33 1.87 16.51
CA GLU A 142 -23.45 2.41 17.28
C GLU A 142 -22.99 3.33 18.41
N ARG A 143 -21.70 3.32 18.78
CA ARG A 143 -21.16 4.11 19.88
C ARG A 143 -19.82 4.79 19.53
N PRO A 144 -19.45 5.86 20.25
CA PRO A 144 -18.10 6.42 20.20
C PRO A 144 -17.02 5.37 20.49
N LEU A 145 -15.85 5.54 19.90
CA LEU A 145 -14.73 4.61 20.00
C LEU A 145 -14.00 4.67 21.35
N ASP A 146 -14.46 5.53 22.26
CA ASP A 146 -14.01 5.61 23.64
C ASP A 146 -14.12 4.23 24.34
N GLY A 147 -13.06 3.87 25.06
CA GLY A 147 -12.97 2.61 25.82
C GLY A 147 -12.49 1.38 25.04
N PHE A 148 -12.33 1.44 23.71
CA PHE A 148 -11.65 0.35 22.99
C PHE A 148 -10.13 0.39 23.25
N ASP A 149 -9.50 -0.79 23.36
CA ASP A 149 -8.07 -0.95 23.66
C ASP A 149 -7.19 -0.75 22.41
N PHE A 150 -7.20 0.46 21.85
CA PHE A 150 -6.27 0.83 20.79
C PHE A 150 -4.82 0.72 21.26
N ILE A 151 -3.92 0.30 20.36
CA ILE A 151 -2.51 0.06 20.68
C ILE A 151 -1.81 1.28 21.31
N TRP A 152 -2.20 2.51 20.94
CA TRP A 152 -1.68 3.73 21.56
C TRP A 152 -2.01 3.83 23.06
N ASN A 153 -3.10 3.21 23.54
CA ASN A 153 -3.41 3.16 24.98
C ASN A 153 -2.35 2.36 25.73
N ARG A 154 -1.82 1.29 25.12
CA ARG A 154 -0.75 0.48 25.70
C ARG A 154 0.57 1.23 25.75
N TYR A 155 0.95 1.89 24.66
CA TYR A 155 2.09 2.81 24.65
C TYR A 155 1.93 3.91 25.71
N LYS A 156 0.74 4.52 25.80
CA LYS A 156 0.41 5.53 26.82
C LYS A 156 0.60 4.98 28.23
N SER A 157 0.11 3.76 28.52
CA SER A 157 0.29 3.13 29.83
C SER A 157 1.75 2.82 30.17
N GLN A 158 2.61 2.61 29.16
CA GLN A 158 4.06 2.47 29.32
C GLN A 158 4.80 3.81 29.35
N GLY A 159 4.08 4.92 29.54
CA GLY A 159 4.69 6.23 29.76
C GLY A 159 5.05 7.01 28.50
N TYR A 160 4.65 6.54 27.32
CA TYR A 160 4.88 7.26 26.07
C TYR A 160 4.00 8.50 25.98
N ALA A 161 4.52 9.58 25.41
CA ALA A 161 3.70 10.65 24.85
C ALA A 161 3.00 10.13 23.59
N THR A 162 1.71 10.42 23.42
CA THR A 162 0.93 9.94 22.28
C THR A 162 0.34 11.09 21.46
N ILE A 163 0.37 10.98 20.13
CA ILE A 163 -0.26 11.94 19.21
C ILE A 163 -0.99 11.20 18.08
N PHE A 164 -2.20 11.65 17.76
CA PHE A 164 -2.93 11.28 16.53
C PHE A 164 -3.28 12.56 15.79
N ALA A 165 -2.77 12.69 14.57
CA ALA A 165 -2.92 13.88 13.75
C ALA A 165 -3.31 13.48 12.32
N GLU A 166 -4.46 13.97 11.86
CA GLU A 166 -4.94 13.79 10.49
C GLU A 166 -5.23 15.18 9.90
N ASP A 167 -5.15 15.35 8.58
CA ASP A 167 -5.38 16.65 7.90
C ASP A 167 -6.82 16.84 7.39
N GLU A 168 -7.65 15.79 7.40
CA GLU A 168 -9.04 15.87 6.92
C GLU A 168 -10.02 15.21 7.91
N PRO A 169 -10.43 15.88 8.99
CA PRO A 169 -11.17 15.25 10.09
C PRO A 169 -12.59 14.80 9.73
N HIS A 170 -13.21 15.33 8.67
CA HIS A 170 -14.59 14.98 8.29
C HIS A 170 -14.66 13.70 7.44
N LEU A 171 -13.65 13.45 6.62
CA LEU A 171 -13.40 12.15 5.97
C LEU A 171 -12.46 11.28 6.81
N GLY A 172 -12.14 11.73 8.03
CA GLY A 172 -11.07 11.18 8.85
C GLY A 172 -11.28 9.71 9.18
N VAL A 173 -10.16 9.07 9.49
CA VAL A 173 -9.99 7.62 9.69
C VAL A 173 -11.08 6.99 10.57
N PHE A 174 -11.53 7.73 11.58
CA PHE A 174 -12.48 7.28 12.59
C PHE A 174 -13.81 8.07 12.59
N ASN A 175 -14.02 9.00 11.66
CA ASN A 175 -15.15 9.93 11.71
C ASN A 175 -16.11 9.78 10.52
N LEU A 176 -15.67 9.21 9.40
CA LEU A 176 -16.52 9.03 8.23
C LEU A 176 -17.56 7.90 8.43
N ARG A 177 -17.09 6.70 8.78
CA ARG A 177 -17.93 5.50 8.94
C ARG A 177 -18.24 5.15 10.40
N LEU A 178 -17.55 5.78 11.34
CA LEU A 178 -17.63 5.51 12.78
C LEU A 178 -18.00 6.81 13.51
N LYS A 179 -18.45 6.70 14.76
CA LYS A 179 -18.85 7.87 15.58
C LYS A 179 -17.67 8.68 16.15
N GLY A 180 -16.44 8.40 15.73
CA GLY A 180 -15.25 9.07 16.24
C GLY A 180 -15.03 8.84 17.73
N PHE A 181 -14.44 9.84 18.39
CA PHE A 181 -14.18 9.84 19.82
C PHE A 181 -14.85 11.05 20.47
N GLU A 182 -15.50 10.83 21.62
CA GLU A 182 -16.01 11.90 22.49
C GLU A 182 -14.86 12.58 23.24
N THR A 183 -13.87 11.82 23.68
CA THR A 183 -12.68 12.33 24.37
C THR A 183 -11.43 12.22 23.50
N MET A 184 -10.38 13.00 23.79
CA MET A 184 -9.12 12.88 23.05
C MET A 184 -8.53 11.46 23.20
N PRO A 185 -8.37 10.69 22.10
CA PRO A 185 -7.89 9.31 22.18
C PRO A 185 -6.41 9.23 22.58
N THR A 186 -5.64 10.26 22.29
CA THR A 186 -4.21 10.39 22.57
C THR A 186 -3.94 11.66 23.40
N ASP A 187 -2.70 11.87 23.86
CA ASP A 187 -2.35 13.08 24.59
C ASP A 187 -2.45 14.35 23.71
N HIS A 188 -2.30 14.22 22.39
CA HIS A 188 -2.41 15.28 21.39
C HIS A 188 -3.29 14.84 20.23
N TYR A 189 -4.40 15.54 19.98
CA TYR A 189 -5.34 15.20 18.91
C TYR A 189 -5.60 16.40 18.00
N MET A 190 -5.19 16.30 16.73
CA MET A 190 -5.22 17.44 15.79
C MET A 190 -6.63 17.87 15.37
N ARG A 191 -7.65 17.01 15.51
CA ARG A 191 -9.03 17.31 15.06
C ARG A 191 -9.58 18.65 15.58
N TYR A 192 -9.25 19.02 16.82
CA TYR A 192 -9.70 20.30 17.40
C TYR A 192 -9.12 21.52 16.66
N PHE A 193 -7.89 21.43 16.16
CA PHE A 193 -7.31 22.48 15.32
C PHE A 193 -8.15 22.66 14.06
N TRP A 194 -8.47 21.58 13.36
CA TRP A 194 -9.26 21.64 12.13
C TRP A 194 -10.70 22.13 12.33
N GLN A 195 -11.35 21.77 13.45
CA GLN A 195 -12.66 22.33 13.79
C GLN A 195 -12.56 23.85 13.95
N SER A 196 -11.55 24.34 14.67
CA SER A 196 -11.33 25.78 14.83
C SER A 196 -10.93 26.49 13.53
N GLN A 197 -10.15 25.82 12.67
CA GLN A 197 -9.76 26.31 11.37
C GLN A 197 -11.00 26.45 10.46
N ARG A 198 -11.89 25.46 10.45
CA ARG A 198 -13.09 25.44 9.60
C ARG A 198 -14.00 26.63 9.88
N GLU A 199 -14.13 27.00 11.16
CA GLU A 199 -14.93 28.14 11.63
C GLU A 199 -14.21 29.50 11.47
N SER A 200 -12.95 29.51 11.03
CA SER A 200 -12.16 30.74 10.93
C SER A 200 -12.53 31.62 9.73
N HIS A 201 -12.29 32.93 9.86
CA HIS A 201 -12.39 33.89 8.78
C HIS A 201 -11.45 33.53 7.62
N LEU A 202 -10.22 33.08 7.95
CA LEU A 202 -9.23 32.62 6.98
C LEU A 202 -9.78 31.52 6.07
N ASN A 203 -10.40 30.48 6.66
CA ASN A 203 -11.01 29.41 5.88
C ASN A 203 -12.16 29.91 5.01
N SER A 204 -13.03 30.74 5.58
CA SER A 204 -14.28 31.14 4.93
C SER A 204 -14.09 32.12 3.76
N TYR A 205 -13.06 32.97 3.81
CA TYR A 205 -12.92 34.10 2.88
C TYR A 205 -11.55 34.22 2.22
N CYS A 206 -10.52 33.57 2.76
CA CYS A 206 -9.12 33.78 2.35
C CYS A 206 -8.42 32.51 1.88
N SER A 207 -9.14 31.39 1.79
CA SER A 207 -8.58 30.08 1.50
C SER A 207 -8.96 29.60 0.10
N GLN A 208 -8.08 28.79 -0.47
CA GLN A 208 -8.29 28.05 -1.72
C GLN A 208 -8.26 26.56 -1.41
N LYS A 209 -8.62 25.73 -2.39
CA LYS A 209 -8.54 24.26 -2.24
C LYS A 209 -7.14 23.85 -1.76
N TYR A 210 -7.07 23.05 -0.69
CA TYR A 210 -5.84 22.55 -0.05
C TYR A 210 -5.01 23.57 0.75
N CYS A 211 -5.53 24.78 0.95
CA CYS A 211 -4.82 25.85 1.66
C CYS A 211 -5.71 26.47 2.74
N THR A 212 -5.09 26.90 3.84
CA THR A 212 -5.68 27.84 4.79
C THR A 212 -4.95 29.17 4.70
N GLY A 213 -5.61 30.20 4.16
CA GLY A 213 -4.93 31.43 3.78
C GLY A 213 -3.85 31.14 2.73
N GLY A 214 -2.61 31.56 3.03
CA GLY A 214 -1.44 31.29 2.18
C GLY A 214 -0.68 30.00 2.51
N THR A 215 -1.15 29.19 3.46
CA THR A 215 -0.43 27.99 3.94
C THR A 215 -1.10 26.71 3.45
N PRO A 216 -0.38 25.81 2.75
CA PRO A 216 -0.90 24.48 2.41
C PRO A 216 -1.28 23.69 3.65
N ASN A 217 -2.43 23.00 3.64
CA ASN A 217 -2.97 22.35 4.82
C ASN A 217 -2.06 21.22 5.35
N HIS A 218 -1.41 20.47 4.47
CA HIS A 218 -0.45 19.43 4.86
C HIS A 218 0.74 19.97 5.64
N HIS A 219 1.10 21.25 5.51
CA HIS A 219 2.16 21.87 6.31
C HIS A 219 1.81 21.91 7.80
N PHE A 220 0.55 22.14 8.16
CA PHE A 220 0.13 22.11 9.56
C PHE A 220 0.30 20.71 10.16
N LEU A 221 -0.06 19.66 9.41
CA LEU A 221 0.12 18.27 9.86
C LEU A 221 1.60 17.95 10.10
N LEU A 222 2.46 18.24 9.12
CA LEU A 222 3.90 17.99 9.22
C LEU A 222 4.55 18.81 10.34
N GLN A 223 4.17 20.09 10.48
CA GLN A 223 4.69 20.96 11.54
C GLN A 223 4.26 20.48 12.93
N TYR A 224 3.01 20.03 13.10
CA TYR A 224 2.52 19.55 14.39
C TYR A 224 3.25 18.28 14.85
N LEU A 225 3.48 17.35 13.91
CA LEU A 225 4.28 16.16 14.15
C LEU A 225 5.76 16.51 14.45
N GLU A 226 6.36 17.45 13.72
CA GLU A 226 7.73 17.87 13.97
C GLU A 226 7.89 18.51 15.37
N ASP A 227 6.96 19.39 15.75
CA ASP A 227 6.96 20.02 17.07
C ASP A 227 6.73 19.00 18.19
N PHE A 228 5.92 17.96 17.96
CA PHE A 228 5.75 16.86 18.92
C PHE A 228 7.08 16.17 19.24
N PHE A 229 7.85 15.80 18.22
CA PHE A 229 9.16 15.17 18.40
C PHE A 229 10.17 16.13 19.05
N TYR A 230 10.08 17.42 18.73
CA TYR A 230 10.93 18.44 19.33
C TYR A 230 10.63 18.67 20.81
N LYS A 231 9.36 18.70 21.22
CA LYS A 231 8.96 19.04 22.60
C LYS A 231 9.05 17.87 23.58
N TYR A 232 8.93 16.64 23.10
CA TYR A 232 9.01 15.41 23.91
C TYR A 232 10.34 14.65 23.74
N GLN A 233 11.45 15.34 23.48
CA GLN A 233 12.76 14.70 23.24
C GLN A 233 13.17 13.68 24.32
N ASN A 234 12.89 13.99 25.60
CA ASN A 234 13.27 13.18 26.75
C ASN A 234 12.21 12.15 27.19
N ILE A 235 11.17 11.93 26.38
CA ILE A 235 10.08 11.01 26.65
C ILE A 235 9.90 10.12 25.43
N SER A 236 9.60 8.84 25.64
CA SER A 236 9.27 7.93 24.54
C SER A 236 7.98 8.40 23.83
N ARG A 237 7.92 8.26 22.52
CA ARG A 237 6.91 8.88 21.65
C ARG A 237 6.23 7.83 20.77
N PHE A 238 4.91 7.86 20.73
CA PHE A 238 4.11 7.10 19.77
C PHE A 238 3.27 8.10 18.98
N ALA A 239 3.56 8.23 17.70
CA ALA A 239 2.97 9.24 16.84
C ALA A 239 2.33 8.59 15.62
N VAL A 240 1.11 9.04 15.32
CA VAL A 240 0.41 8.69 14.09
C VAL A 240 0.03 9.99 13.39
N GLY A 241 0.59 10.17 12.20
CA GLY A 241 0.18 11.16 11.22
C GLY A 241 -0.59 10.48 10.10
N PHE A 242 -1.63 11.11 9.56
CA PHE A 242 -2.38 10.59 8.42
C PHE A 242 -2.80 11.72 7.47
N SER A 243 -2.40 11.63 6.21
CA SER A 243 -2.76 12.61 5.19
C SER A 243 -3.80 12.03 4.24
N GLY A 244 -4.96 12.66 4.14
CA GLY A 244 -6.06 12.26 3.26
C GLY A 244 -6.44 13.31 2.21
N GLU A 245 -6.31 14.59 2.55
CA GLU A 245 -6.83 15.70 1.73
C GLU A 245 -6.34 15.69 0.28
N LEU A 246 -5.07 15.33 0.07
CA LEU A 246 -4.39 15.40 -1.24
C LEU A 246 -4.53 14.14 -2.10
N SER A 247 -5.16 13.08 -1.60
CA SER A 247 -5.19 11.77 -2.28
C SER A 247 -6.51 11.02 -2.26
N HIS A 248 -7.44 11.35 -1.35
CA HIS A 248 -8.70 10.59 -1.15
C HIS A 248 -9.53 10.47 -2.46
N ASP A 249 -9.86 11.59 -3.11
CA ASP A 249 -10.72 11.58 -4.31
C ASP A 249 -9.93 11.54 -5.62
N ASP A 250 -8.78 12.21 -5.66
CA ASP A 250 -7.83 12.19 -6.77
C ASP A 250 -6.42 12.06 -6.20
N ILE A 251 -5.64 11.13 -6.74
CA ILE A 251 -4.25 10.91 -6.35
C ILE A 251 -3.28 11.92 -6.96
N ASN A 252 -3.69 12.74 -7.93
CA ASN A 252 -2.78 13.67 -8.60
C ASN A 252 -2.23 14.78 -7.67
N PRO A 253 -3.04 15.43 -6.81
CA PRO A 253 -2.57 16.46 -5.88
C PRO A 253 -1.55 15.97 -4.86
N SER A 254 -1.45 14.66 -4.61
CA SER A 254 -0.41 14.07 -3.74
C SER A 254 1.03 14.42 -4.16
N GLN A 255 1.25 14.86 -5.40
CA GLN A 255 2.55 15.38 -5.85
C GLN A 255 2.98 16.65 -5.10
N TYR A 256 2.03 17.42 -4.56
CA TYR A 256 2.33 18.59 -3.72
C TYR A 256 2.96 18.19 -2.38
N LEU A 257 2.64 16.98 -1.88
CA LEU A 257 3.18 16.46 -0.63
C LEU A 257 4.62 15.96 -0.79
N ASP A 258 5.03 15.50 -1.97
CA ASP A 258 6.31 14.81 -2.18
C ASP A 258 7.56 15.60 -1.71
N PRO A 259 7.82 16.85 -2.15
CA PRO A 259 8.99 17.57 -1.69
C PRO A 259 8.96 17.86 -0.19
N ASP A 260 7.78 18.16 0.36
CA ASP A 260 7.59 18.59 1.75
C ASP A 260 7.69 17.42 2.73
N LEU A 261 7.15 16.25 2.36
CA LEU A 261 7.23 15.04 3.14
C LEU A 261 8.66 14.50 3.20
N LYS A 262 9.37 14.52 2.06
CA LYS A 262 10.82 14.25 2.03
C LYS A 262 11.56 15.20 2.98
N GLU A 263 11.31 16.51 2.88
CA GLU A 263 12.01 17.48 3.72
C GLU A 263 11.69 17.29 5.21
N PHE A 264 10.44 16.99 5.54
CA PHE A 264 10.03 16.64 6.91
C PHE A 264 10.85 15.47 7.46
N PHE A 265 10.95 14.34 6.73
CA PHE A 265 11.74 13.21 7.19
C PHE A 265 13.25 13.54 7.26
N GLN A 266 13.78 14.31 6.31
CA GLN A 266 15.15 14.80 6.36
C GLN A 266 15.42 15.66 7.60
N ARG A 267 14.48 16.53 7.99
CA ARG A 267 14.60 17.35 9.21
C ARG A 267 14.56 16.47 10.45
N LEU A 268 13.69 15.46 10.52
CA LEU A 268 13.67 14.49 11.62
C LEU A 268 14.99 13.71 11.73
N GLN A 269 15.55 13.27 10.60
CA GLN A 269 16.85 12.59 10.56
C GLN A 269 17.99 13.50 11.04
N LYS A 270 18.13 14.70 10.45
CA LYS A 270 19.20 15.66 10.76
C LYS A 270 19.17 16.13 12.21
N LYS A 271 17.98 16.27 12.80
CA LYS A 271 17.81 16.63 14.22
C LYS A 271 17.96 15.45 15.19
N GLY A 272 18.26 14.24 14.67
CA GLY A 272 18.45 13.03 15.46
C GLY A 272 17.15 12.43 16.01
N HIS A 273 15.98 12.90 15.56
CA HIS A 273 14.68 12.36 15.99
C HIS A 273 14.48 10.92 15.50
N LEU A 274 15.10 10.52 14.38
CA LEU A 274 15.05 9.14 13.87
C LEU A 274 16.04 8.18 14.56
N ASN A 275 17.01 8.68 15.34
CA ASN A 275 18.03 7.83 15.99
C ASN A 275 17.47 6.82 17.00
N ASN A 276 16.25 7.05 17.49
CA ASN A 276 15.56 6.12 18.38
C ASN A 276 14.09 5.94 17.96
N THR A 277 13.78 6.02 16.67
CA THR A 277 12.40 5.95 16.18
C THR A 277 12.27 4.93 15.07
N VAL A 278 11.33 4.01 15.24
CA VAL A 278 10.82 3.20 14.13
C VAL A 278 9.90 4.09 13.30
N LEU A 279 10.26 4.29 12.04
CA LEU A 279 9.46 5.04 11.08
C LEU A 279 8.69 4.05 10.21
N ILE A 280 7.36 4.14 10.21
CA ILE A 280 6.48 3.38 9.32
C ILE A 280 5.80 4.37 8.40
N VAL A 281 6.00 4.24 7.09
CA VAL A 281 5.28 5.02 6.07
C VAL A 281 4.37 4.05 5.34
N PHE A 282 3.08 4.34 5.33
CA PHE A 282 2.10 3.39 4.83
C PHE A 282 0.92 4.07 4.15
N SER A 283 0.13 3.26 3.45
CA SER A 283 -1.19 3.62 2.95
C SER A 283 -2.21 2.59 3.41
N ASP A 284 -3.45 3.03 3.51
CA ASP A 284 -4.57 2.19 3.91
C ASP A 284 -5.06 1.29 2.77
N HIS A 285 -5.18 1.84 1.57
CA HIS A 285 -5.52 1.15 0.32
C HIS A 285 -5.01 1.95 -0.88
N GLY A 286 -5.12 1.39 -2.09
CA GLY A 286 -5.02 2.18 -3.32
C GLY A 286 -6.34 2.86 -3.69
N SER A 287 -6.42 3.48 -4.87
CA SER A 287 -7.62 4.22 -5.27
C SER A 287 -8.84 3.29 -5.38
N ARG A 288 -9.91 3.61 -4.65
CA ARG A 288 -11.17 2.83 -4.60
C ARG A 288 -12.16 3.22 -5.70
N ARG A 289 -11.82 4.24 -6.50
CA ARG A 289 -12.69 4.87 -7.49
C ARG A 289 -11.96 5.18 -8.80
N GLY A 290 -12.73 5.68 -9.78
CA GLY A 290 -12.18 6.14 -11.06
C GLY A 290 -12.00 5.04 -12.11
N LYS A 291 -11.67 5.46 -13.33
CA LYS A 291 -11.58 4.57 -14.50
C LYS A 291 -10.48 3.51 -14.35
N VAL A 292 -9.34 3.88 -13.78
CA VAL A 292 -8.21 2.95 -13.54
C VAL A 292 -8.66 1.83 -12.62
N ARG A 293 -9.40 2.14 -11.55
CA ARG A 293 -9.90 1.15 -10.59
C ARG A 293 -10.83 0.09 -11.20
N ARG A 294 -11.50 0.37 -12.32
CA ARG A 294 -12.35 -0.61 -13.02
C ARG A 294 -11.55 -1.67 -13.79
N THR A 295 -10.28 -1.42 -14.05
CA THR A 295 -9.37 -2.38 -14.69
C THR A 295 -8.88 -3.44 -13.71
N LEU A 296 -8.41 -4.58 -14.22
CA LEU A 296 -7.76 -5.61 -13.40
C LEU A 296 -6.56 -5.05 -12.62
N GLN A 297 -5.74 -4.25 -13.29
CA GLN A 297 -4.58 -3.59 -12.70
C GLN A 297 -5.00 -2.68 -11.54
N GLY A 298 -6.07 -1.89 -11.72
CA GLY A 298 -6.57 -1.01 -10.67
C GLY A 298 -7.12 -1.76 -9.46
N LYS A 299 -7.75 -2.93 -9.66
CA LYS A 299 -8.20 -3.81 -8.56
C LYS A 299 -7.03 -4.36 -7.75
N ILE A 300 -5.93 -4.71 -8.41
CA ILE A 300 -4.70 -5.16 -7.74
C ILE A 300 -4.05 -3.97 -7.01
N GLU A 301 -3.94 -2.81 -7.66
CA GLU A 301 -3.38 -1.59 -7.04
C GLU A 301 -4.16 -1.15 -5.81
N GLU A 302 -5.49 -1.24 -5.80
CA GLU A 302 -6.27 -0.98 -4.58
C GLU A 302 -5.87 -1.88 -3.41
N ARG A 303 -5.63 -3.16 -3.69
CA ARG A 303 -5.34 -4.19 -2.67
C ARG A 303 -3.90 -4.21 -2.20
N LEU A 304 -3.00 -3.55 -2.92
CA LEU A 304 -1.56 -3.48 -2.63
C LEU A 304 -1.12 -2.04 -2.32
N PRO A 305 -1.49 -1.49 -1.16
CA PRO A 305 -1.06 -0.18 -0.71
C PRO A 305 0.46 -0.11 -0.49
N PHE A 306 0.99 1.11 -0.47
CA PHE A 306 2.39 1.32 -0.12
C PHE A 306 2.63 1.00 1.36
N PHE A 307 3.75 0.34 1.67
CA PHE A 307 4.22 0.13 3.04
C PHE A 307 5.75 0.09 3.07
N ALA A 308 6.34 0.87 3.97
CA ALA A 308 7.76 0.88 4.25
C ALA A 308 8.03 1.03 5.75
N ILE A 309 9.08 0.38 6.23
CA ILE A 309 9.48 0.44 7.64
C ILE A 309 10.99 0.63 7.79
N TYR A 310 11.38 1.53 8.67
CA TYR A 310 12.77 1.80 9.03
C TYR A 310 12.96 1.58 10.53
N PHE A 311 14.07 0.92 10.89
CA PHE A 311 14.54 0.78 12.27
C PHE A 311 15.85 1.55 12.46
N PRO A 312 16.09 2.19 13.61
CA PRO A 312 17.33 2.92 13.86
C PRO A 312 18.54 1.98 13.90
N MET A 313 19.71 2.48 13.49
CA MET A 313 20.95 1.69 13.33
C MET A 313 21.30 0.85 14.55
N TRP A 314 21.22 1.41 15.76
CA TRP A 314 21.54 0.68 16.99
C TRP A 314 20.65 -0.56 17.17
N PHE A 315 19.39 -0.51 16.73
CA PHE A 315 18.48 -1.65 16.82
C PHE A 315 18.90 -2.74 15.85
N GLN A 316 19.27 -2.37 14.64
CA GLN A 316 19.76 -3.30 13.62
C GLN A 316 21.04 -4.02 14.09
N GLU A 317 21.96 -3.28 14.72
CA GLU A 317 23.22 -3.81 15.26
C GLU A 317 23.00 -4.71 16.49
N LYS A 318 22.08 -4.32 17.38
CA LYS A 318 21.80 -5.04 18.62
C LYS A 318 20.94 -6.29 18.40
N TYR A 319 20.03 -6.27 17.43
CA TYR A 319 19.09 -7.35 17.13
C TYR A 319 19.16 -7.77 15.65
N PRO A 320 20.33 -8.25 15.16
CA PRO A 320 20.53 -8.55 13.75
C PRO A 320 19.60 -9.65 13.23
N ASP A 321 19.25 -10.63 14.06
CA ASP A 321 18.33 -11.71 13.68
C ASP A 321 16.90 -11.22 13.48
N LEU A 322 16.43 -10.29 14.33
CA LEU A 322 15.10 -9.67 14.16
C LEU A 322 15.07 -8.80 12.90
N TYR A 323 16.12 -8.00 12.68
CA TYR A 323 16.20 -7.14 11.50
C TYR A 323 16.38 -7.94 10.20
N LYS A 324 17.01 -9.12 10.25
CA LYS A 324 17.05 -10.05 9.13
C LYS A 324 15.63 -10.47 8.71
N ASN A 325 14.75 -10.79 9.65
CA ASN A 325 13.36 -11.11 9.35
C ASN A 325 12.64 -9.94 8.68
N VAL A 326 12.84 -8.70 9.17
CA VAL A 326 12.25 -7.50 8.54
C VAL A 326 12.65 -7.41 7.07
N LYS A 327 13.91 -7.69 6.72
CA LYS A 327 14.39 -7.67 5.33
C LYS A 327 13.87 -8.83 4.50
N GLU A 328 13.78 -10.04 5.05
CA GLU A 328 13.25 -11.20 4.34
C GLU A 328 11.73 -11.12 4.13
N ASN A 329 11.01 -10.55 5.09
CA ASN A 329 9.55 -10.40 5.07
C ASN A 329 9.06 -9.41 4.02
N ARG A 330 9.93 -8.56 3.48
CA ARG A 330 9.59 -7.56 2.46
C ARG A 330 8.98 -8.17 1.18
N GLN A 331 9.27 -9.43 0.89
CA GLN A 331 8.75 -10.20 -0.25
C GLN A 331 7.75 -11.28 0.18
N ARG A 332 7.18 -11.18 1.38
CA ARG A 332 6.17 -12.10 1.90
C ARG A 332 4.79 -11.44 1.87
N LEU A 333 3.75 -12.28 1.89
CA LEU A 333 2.39 -11.81 2.09
C LEU A 333 2.26 -11.28 3.52
N THR A 334 2.08 -9.97 3.65
CA THR A 334 1.84 -9.29 4.92
C THR A 334 0.52 -8.53 4.90
N SER A 335 0.03 -8.20 6.09
CA SER A 335 -1.30 -7.63 6.32
C SER A 335 -1.25 -6.59 7.45
N PRO A 336 -2.28 -5.75 7.58
CA PRO A 336 -2.49 -4.90 8.74
C PRO A 336 -2.34 -5.59 10.11
N PHE A 337 -2.70 -6.88 10.24
CA PHE A 337 -2.53 -7.64 11.49
C PHE A 337 -1.06 -7.87 11.85
N ASP A 338 -0.19 -8.02 10.85
CA ASP A 338 1.25 -8.16 11.06
C ASP A 338 1.86 -6.86 11.59
N VAL A 339 1.36 -5.72 11.12
CA VAL A 339 1.76 -4.40 11.63
C VAL A 339 1.33 -4.26 13.09
N HIS A 340 0.12 -4.69 13.45
CA HIS A 340 -0.35 -4.69 14.83
C HIS A 340 0.57 -5.48 15.77
N GLU A 341 0.91 -6.71 15.41
CA GLU A 341 1.84 -7.54 16.17
C GLU A 341 3.26 -6.96 16.20
N THR A 342 3.67 -6.26 15.14
CA THR A 342 4.96 -5.55 15.11
C THR A 342 5.00 -4.41 16.11
N LEU A 343 3.91 -3.64 16.25
CA LEU A 343 3.81 -2.58 17.26
C LEU A 343 3.92 -3.16 18.68
N PHE A 344 3.35 -4.34 18.92
CA PHE A 344 3.54 -5.04 20.19
C PHE A 344 4.99 -5.44 20.45
N ASP A 345 5.65 -6.07 19.48
CA ASP A 345 7.06 -6.46 19.61
C ASP A 345 7.99 -5.24 19.75
N ILE A 346 7.68 -4.12 19.09
CA ILE A 346 8.41 -2.85 19.27
C ILE A 346 8.27 -2.38 20.71
N LEU A 347 7.08 -2.48 21.31
CA LEU A 347 6.88 -2.07 22.70
C LEU A 347 7.61 -3.01 23.68
N ASP A 348 7.52 -4.33 23.47
CA ASP A 348 8.15 -5.37 24.30
C ASP A 348 8.50 -6.62 23.47
N LEU A 349 9.81 -6.92 23.33
CA LEU A 349 10.30 -8.06 22.53
C LEU A 349 9.93 -9.45 23.11
N SER A 350 9.49 -9.51 24.37
CA SER A 350 9.00 -10.74 24.99
C SER A 350 7.55 -11.06 24.65
N HIS A 351 6.87 -10.15 23.94
CA HIS A 351 5.51 -10.35 23.47
C HIS A 351 5.39 -11.67 22.72
N LYS A 352 4.32 -12.39 23.03
CA LYS A 352 3.92 -13.60 22.34
C LYS A 352 2.56 -13.29 21.73
N SER A 353 2.51 -13.27 20.40
CA SER A 353 1.23 -13.10 19.70
C SER A 353 0.23 -14.13 20.22
N SER A 354 -0.99 -13.66 20.45
CA SER A 354 -2.12 -14.48 20.85
C SER A 354 -3.08 -14.76 19.70
N GLN A 355 -2.80 -14.18 18.52
CA GLN A 355 -3.62 -14.33 17.33
C GLN A 355 -2.84 -15.08 16.24
N ASP A 356 -3.43 -16.14 15.72
CA ASP A 356 -2.80 -16.97 14.69
C ASP A 356 -2.62 -16.23 13.35
N ARG A 357 -3.47 -15.22 13.08
CA ARG A 357 -3.46 -14.50 11.80
C ARG A 357 -2.40 -13.39 11.71
N GLY A 358 -1.93 -12.85 12.83
CA GLY A 358 -0.96 -11.76 12.87
C GLY A 358 0.43 -12.26 13.25
N ILE A 359 1.43 -11.96 12.44
CA ILE A 359 2.83 -12.30 12.67
C ILE A 359 3.65 -11.02 12.57
N SER A 360 4.27 -10.62 13.69
CA SER A 360 5.17 -9.46 13.72
C SER A 360 6.23 -9.55 12.63
N LEU A 361 6.50 -8.42 11.97
CA LEU A 361 7.50 -8.27 10.92
C LEU A 361 8.93 -8.51 11.42
N LEU A 362 9.14 -8.53 12.75
CA LEU A 362 10.40 -8.91 13.40
C LEU A 362 10.59 -10.43 13.52
N ARG A 363 9.57 -11.23 13.17
CA ARG A 363 9.55 -12.70 13.21
C ARG A 363 9.49 -13.25 11.79
N TYR A 364 9.90 -14.49 11.59
CA TYR A 364 9.88 -15.13 10.26
C TYR A 364 8.43 -15.30 9.76
N ILE A 365 8.15 -14.81 8.55
CA ILE A 365 6.90 -15.06 7.82
C ILE A 365 7.19 -16.03 6.67
N SER A 366 6.42 -17.12 6.62
CA SER A 366 6.59 -18.19 5.62
C SER A 366 6.39 -17.67 4.19
N ALA A 367 7.22 -18.16 3.27
CA ALA A 367 7.05 -17.98 1.83
C ALA A 367 5.70 -18.52 1.31
N ASN A 368 5.19 -19.56 1.98
CA ASN A 368 3.98 -20.27 1.59
C ASN A 368 2.74 -19.81 2.38
N ARG A 369 2.84 -18.69 3.12
CA ARG A 369 1.70 -18.15 3.87
C ARG A 369 0.57 -17.81 2.92
N THR A 370 -0.62 -18.33 3.22
CA THR A 370 -1.83 -18.12 2.44
C THR A 370 -2.59 -16.87 2.92
N CYS A 371 -3.47 -16.32 2.07
CA CYS A 371 -4.36 -15.24 2.48
C CYS A 371 -5.23 -15.60 3.70
N SER A 372 -5.70 -16.85 3.79
CA SER A 372 -6.48 -17.31 4.96
C SER A 372 -5.65 -17.25 6.25
N GLU A 373 -4.39 -17.69 6.22
CA GLU A 373 -3.47 -17.59 7.38
C GLU A 373 -3.11 -16.13 7.69
N ALA A 374 -3.24 -15.22 6.73
CA ALA A 374 -3.04 -13.79 6.93
C ALA A 374 -4.31 -13.03 7.37
N GLY A 375 -5.44 -13.73 7.55
CA GLY A 375 -6.72 -13.09 7.86
C GLY A 375 -7.25 -12.20 6.71
N ILE A 376 -6.84 -12.48 5.47
CA ILE A 376 -7.27 -11.79 4.27
C ILE A 376 -8.37 -12.63 3.61
N ASP A 377 -9.59 -12.10 3.56
CA ASP A 377 -10.68 -12.75 2.83
C ASP A 377 -10.34 -12.93 1.35
N THR A 378 -10.89 -13.97 0.72
CA THR A 378 -10.64 -14.29 -0.70
C THR A 378 -10.88 -13.08 -1.61
N HIS A 379 -11.87 -12.25 -1.30
CA HIS A 379 -12.18 -11.03 -2.04
C HIS A 379 -11.04 -9.98 -2.05
N TRP A 380 -10.28 -9.89 -0.96
CA TRP A 380 -9.18 -8.94 -0.78
C TRP A 380 -7.82 -9.54 -1.15
N CYS A 381 -7.77 -10.86 -1.29
CA CYS A 381 -6.56 -11.59 -1.64
C CYS A 381 -6.07 -11.29 -3.06
N THR A 382 -4.81 -10.90 -3.20
CA THR A 382 -4.17 -10.67 -4.52
C THR A 382 -3.34 -11.85 -5.02
N CYS A 383 -3.24 -12.93 -4.25
CA CYS A 383 -2.59 -14.15 -4.70
C CYS A 383 -3.29 -14.66 -5.98
N VAL A 384 -2.49 -14.90 -7.01
CA VAL A 384 -2.97 -15.44 -8.28
C VAL A 384 -3.34 -16.92 -8.14
N GLN A 385 -4.35 -17.33 -8.90
CA GLN A 385 -4.76 -18.70 -9.09
C GLN A 385 -4.36 -19.14 -10.49
N GLU A 386 -3.86 -20.37 -10.59
CA GLU A 386 -3.64 -21.04 -11.85
C GLU A 386 -4.89 -21.83 -12.21
N VAL A 387 -5.59 -21.39 -13.27
CA VAL A 387 -6.77 -22.09 -13.79
C VAL A 387 -6.35 -22.87 -15.04
N PRO A 388 -6.46 -24.21 -15.05
CA PRO A 388 -6.10 -25.01 -16.21
C PRO A 388 -6.90 -24.62 -17.46
N VAL A 389 -6.21 -24.42 -18.58
CA VAL A 389 -6.82 -24.15 -19.89
C VAL A 389 -6.56 -25.35 -20.81
N ALA A 390 -7.58 -25.78 -21.54
CA ALA A 390 -7.44 -26.87 -22.50
C ALA A 390 -6.32 -26.55 -23.52
N THR A 391 -5.37 -27.46 -23.68
CA THR A 391 -4.21 -27.28 -24.59
C THR A 391 -4.62 -27.19 -26.07
N THR A 392 -5.85 -27.57 -26.40
CA THR A 392 -6.48 -27.42 -27.71
C THR A 392 -7.05 -26.03 -27.97
N HIS A 393 -7.20 -25.18 -26.94
CA HIS A 393 -7.77 -23.84 -27.08
C HIS A 393 -6.90 -22.95 -27.98
N GLN A 394 -7.54 -22.09 -28.78
CA GLN A 394 -6.86 -21.25 -29.78
C GLN A 394 -5.85 -20.28 -29.14
N VAL A 395 -6.17 -19.74 -27.97
CA VAL A 395 -5.25 -18.86 -27.21
C VAL A 395 -3.97 -19.59 -26.78
N VAL A 396 -4.08 -20.86 -26.38
CA VAL A 396 -2.93 -21.69 -25.98
C VAL A 396 -2.07 -22.00 -27.20
N LYS A 397 -2.70 -22.24 -28.36
CA LYS A 397 -1.99 -22.42 -29.62
C LYS A 397 -1.18 -21.18 -29.99
N GLY A 398 -1.82 -20.00 -30.02
CA GLY A 398 -1.14 -18.74 -30.33
C GLY A 398 -0.02 -18.40 -29.35
N ALA A 399 -0.24 -18.60 -28.05
CA ALA A 399 0.79 -18.41 -27.03
C ALA A 399 1.97 -19.39 -27.20
N SER A 400 1.70 -20.67 -27.44
CA SER A 400 2.74 -21.68 -27.66
C SER A 400 3.59 -21.38 -28.90
N GLU A 401 2.95 -20.93 -29.98
CA GLU A 401 3.63 -20.49 -31.21
C GLU A 401 4.48 -19.23 -30.96
N ALA A 402 3.97 -18.28 -30.17
CA ALA A 402 4.71 -17.08 -29.79
C ALA A 402 5.96 -17.39 -28.95
N VAL A 403 5.88 -18.35 -28.02
CA VAL A 403 7.03 -18.82 -27.22
C VAL A 403 8.11 -19.42 -28.12
N VAL A 404 7.75 -20.35 -29.01
CA VAL A 404 8.73 -20.96 -29.92
C VAL A 404 9.30 -19.93 -30.90
N SER A 405 8.49 -18.97 -31.35
CA SER A 405 8.96 -17.84 -32.15
C SER A 405 9.98 -16.97 -31.40
N ALA A 406 9.74 -16.68 -30.12
CA ALA A 406 10.69 -15.97 -29.26
C ALA A 406 12.00 -16.76 -29.08
N ILE A 407 11.92 -18.07 -28.83
CA ILE A 407 13.10 -18.96 -28.76
C ILE A 407 13.93 -18.92 -30.05
N ASN A 408 13.27 -19.02 -31.21
CA ASN A 408 13.94 -18.93 -32.51
C ASN A 408 14.57 -17.55 -32.76
N ASN A 409 13.97 -16.48 -32.24
CA ASN A 409 14.54 -15.14 -32.32
C ASN A 409 15.82 -15.02 -31.48
N LEU A 410 15.84 -15.62 -30.29
CA LEU A 410 17.01 -15.63 -29.39
C LEU A 410 18.20 -16.40 -30.00
N THR A 411 17.93 -17.45 -30.77
CA THR A 411 18.99 -18.26 -31.42
C THR A 411 19.31 -17.81 -32.85
N ARG A 412 18.62 -16.79 -33.39
CA ARG A 412 18.71 -16.36 -34.79
C ARG A 412 20.14 -16.05 -35.25
N ALA A 413 20.94 -15.40 -34.39
CA ALA A 413 22.34 -15.07 -34.69
C ALA A 413 23.22 -16.32 -34.87
N GLN A 414 22.80 -17.46 -34.32
CA GLN A 414 23.45 -18.76 -34.42
C GLN A 414 22.70 -19.73 -35.34
N SER A 415 21.87 -19.25 -36.28
CA SER A 415 21.04 -20.08 -37.18
C SER A 415 21.81 -21.07 -38.05
N LYS A 416 23.13 -20.88 -38.25
CA LYS A 416 24.01 -21.87 -38.91
C LYS A 416 24.31 -23.09 -38.04
N LYS A 417 24.14 -22.97 -36.72
CA LYS A 417 24.46 -24.00 -35.71
C LYS A 417 23.18 -24.51 -35.03
N CYS A 418 22.31 -23.61 -34.60
CA CYS A 418 21.03 -23.90 -33.97
C CYS A 418 19.94 -24.02 -35.03
N VAL A 419 19.18 -25.12 -35.03
CA VAL A 419 18.05 -25.31 -35.93
C VAL A 419 16.85 -24.47 -35.47
N SER A 420 16.01 -24.08 -36.44
CA SER A 420 14.73 -23.43 -36.16
C SER A 420 13.72 -24.46 -35.65
N LEU A 421 13.14 -24.18 -34.48
CA LEU A 421 12.22 -25.08 -33.77
C LEU A 421 10.77 -24.80 -34.14
N LYS A 422 9.92 -25.82 -34.00
CA LYS A 422 8.45 -25.72 -34.09
C LYS A 422 7.81 -26.33 -32.85
N VAL A 423 6.57 -25.94 -32.59
CA VAL A 423 5.74 -26.58 -31.56
C VAL A 423 5.47 -28.03 -31.95
N ASN A 424 5.82 -28.97 -31.08
CA ASN A 424 5.47 -30.39 -31.19
C ASN A 424 4.25 -30.73 -30.35
N LEU A 425 4.37 -30.53 -29.04
CA LEU A 425 3.36 -30.89 -28.06
C LEU A 425 3.10 -29.73 -27.10
N LYS A 426 1.84 -29.44 -26.84
CA LYS A 426 1.40 -28.50 -25.79
C LYS A 426 1.08 -29.35 -24.57
N ARG A 427 1.96 -29.32 -23.56
CA ARG A 427 1.89 -30.21 -22.39
C ARG A 427 0.86 -29.74 -21.37
N SER A 428 0.85 -28.45 -21.09
CA SER A 428 -0.08 -27.81 -20.16
C SER A 428 -0.22 -26.33 -20.49
N ALA A 429 -1.33 -25.75 -20.04
CA ALA A 429 -1.53 -24.32 -20.04
C ALA A 429 -2.37 -23.94 -18.84
N ASN A 430 -1.96 -22.90 -18.12
CA ASN A 430 -2.66 -22.36 -16.98
C ASN A 430 -2.88 -20.87 -17.21
N LEU A 431 -4.11 -20.42 -17.05
CA LEU A 431 -4.44 -19.01 -16.98
C LEU A 431 -4.07 -18.52 -15.58
N VAL A 432 -3.13 -17.58 -15.50
CA VAL A 432 -2.74 -16.94 -14.25
C VAL A 432 -3.71 -15.80 -14.03
N VAL A 433 -4.74 -16.04 -13.24
CA VAL A 433 -5.79 -15.07 -12.95
C VAL A 433 -5.85 -14.76 -11.47
N PRO A 434 -6.18 -13.51 -11.11
CA PRO A 434 -6.68 -13.24 -9.77
C PRO A 434 -7.93 -14.07 -9.49
N ASN A 435 -8.20 -14.33 -8.21
CA ASN A 435 -9.34 -15.14 -7.82
C ASN A 435 -10.69 -14.57 -8.32
N ASP A 436 -11.69 -15.44 -8.45
CA ASP A 436 -13.03 -15.10 -8.99
C ASP A 436 -13.72 -13.93 -8.30
N GLN A 437 -13.51 -13.74 -6.99
CA GLN A 437 -14.12 -12.64 -6.24
C GLN A 437 -13.50 -11.29 -6.61
N LEU A 438 -12.20 -11.26 -6.93
CA LEU A 438 -11.52 -10.08 -7.45
C LEU A 438 -12.00 -9.77 -8.88
N LEU A 439 -12.20 -10.81 -9.70
CA LEU A 439 -12.70 -10.64 -11.06
C LEU A 439 -14.12 -10.05 -11.08
N LYS A 440 -15.03 -10.50 -10.21
CA LYS A 440 -16.43 -10.02 -10.21
C LYS A 440 -16.64 -8.64 -9.61
N PHE A 441 -15.67 -8.10 -8.89
CA PHE A 441 -15.80 -6.82 -8.20
C PHE A 441 -15.99 -5.64 -9.17
N ASP A 442 -16.84 -4.66 -8.87
CA ASP A 442 -16.98 -3.43 -9.65
C ASP A 442 -16.31 -2.23 -8.98
N LYS A 443 -16.90 -1.74 -7.88
CA LYS A 443 -16.44 -0.59 -7.08
C LYS A 443 -16.84 -0.78 -5.60
N SER A 444 -16.14 -0.05 -4.73
CA SER A 444 -16.55 0.13 -3.34
C SER A 444 -17.23 1.50 -3.17
N ASP A 445 -18.07 1.62 -2.15
CA ASP A 445 -18.68 2.89 -1.74
C ASP A 445 -18.16 3.36 -0.37
N ASP A 446 -18.40 4.62 0.00
CA ASP A 446 -17.93 5.12 1.30
C ASP A 446 -18.87 4.74 2.45
N SER A 447 -20.09 4.25 2.14
CA SER A 447 -21.02 3.75 3.16
C SER A 447 -20.51 2.48 3.85
N GLY A 448 -19.61 1.73 3.19
CA GLY A 448 -19.05 0.48 3.72
C GLY A 448 -20.06 -0.67 3.75
N GLN A 449 -21.27 -0.47 3.22
CA GLN A 449 -22.35 -1.45 3.21
C GLN A 449 -22.54 -2.10 1.83
N PHE A 450 -21.99 -1.53 0.75
CA PHE A 450 -22.21 -2.04 -0.60
C PHE A 450 -20.91 -2.31 -1.35
N ILE A 451 -20.56 -3.59 -1.48
CA ILE A 451 -19.55 -4.08 -2.42
C ILE A 451 -20.31 -4.69 -3.61
N ALA A 452 -20.20 -4.09 -4.79
CA ALA A 452 -20.87 -4.58 -5.98
C ALA A 452 -20.04 -5.67 -6.67
N PHE A 453 -20.65 -6.86 -6.90
CA PHE A 453 -20.00 -8.04 -7.50
C PHE A 453 -20.49 -8.35 -8.94
N TYR A 454 -20.89 -7.32 -9.69
CA TYR A 454 -21.52 -7.48 -11.01
C TYR A 454 -20.70 -6.86 -12.16
N GLY A 455 -19.41 -6.60 -11.93
CA GLY A 455 -18.57 -5.97 -12.96
C GLY A 455 -18.35 -6.91 -14.16
N ASN A 456 -18.85 -6.52 -15.34
CA ASN A 456 -18.34 -7.07 -16.60
C ASN A 456 -16.91 -6.55 -16.78
N ILE A 457 -15.89 -7.33 -16.39
CA ILE A 457 -14.50 -6.99 -16.73
C ILE A 457 -14.31 -7.22 -18.23
N THR A 458 -13.94 -6.18 -18.95
CA THR A 458 -13.16 -6.31 -20.19
C THR A 458 -11.72 -6.66 -19.81
N LEU A 459 -11.33 -7.93 -19.99
CA LEU A 459 -9.95 -8.35 -19.80
C LEU A 459 -9.14 -7.80 -20.97
N ASP A 460 -8.56 -6.61 -20.81
CA ASP A 460 -7.69 -6.01 -21.85
C ASP A 460 -6.41 -6.84 -22.05
N SER A 461 -6.03 -7.62 -21.04
CA SER A 461 -4.96 -8.60 -21.11
C SER A 461 -5.10 -9.72 -20.07
N ALA A 462 -4.53 -10.89 -20.36
CA ALA A 462 -4.41 -12.02 -19.45
C ALA A 462 -3.01 -12.64 -19.52
N GLU A 463 -2.53 -13.21 -18.42
CA GLU A 463 -1.28 -13.97 -18.40
C GLU A 463 -1.57 -15.46 -18.52
N LEU A 464 -0.90 -16.11 -19.47
CA LEU A 464 -1.02 -17.53 -19.72
C LEU A 464 0.35 -18.17 -19.53
N GLN A 465 0.47 -19.05 -18.55
CA GLN A 465 1.63 -19.91 -18.42
C GLN A 465 1.44 -21.14 -19.31
N VAL A 466 2.38 -21.41 -20.21
CA VAL A 466 2.32 -22.56 -21.12
C VAL A 466 3.56 -23.40 -20.98
N THR A 467 3.38 -24.73 -21.03
CA THR A 467 4.48 -25.68 -21.16
C THR A 467 4.42 -26.30 -22.56
N VAL A 468 5.46 -26.06 -23.35
CA VAL A 468 5.54 -26.47 -24.75
C VAL A 468 6.77 -27.34 -25.00
N GLU A 469 6.60 -28.40 -25.78
CA GLU A 469 7.67 -29.23 -26.30
C GLU A 469 7.97 -28.87 -27.76
N THR A 470 9.25 -28.77 -28.12
CA THR A 470 9.69 -28.52 -29.50
C THR A 470 9.83 -29.80 -30.32
N ASP A 471 9.69 -29.69 -31.64
CA ASP A 471 9.79 -30.81 -32.59
C ASP A 471 11.18 -31.43 -32.64
N MET A 472 12.20 -30.58 -32.69
CA MET A 472 13.59 -30.99 -32.68
C MET A 472 14.15 -30.91 -31.26
N CYS A 473 15.01 -31.87 -30.92
CA CYS A 473 15.59 -32.04 -29.59
C CYS A 473 14.59 -32.27 -28.44
N HIS A 474 13.28 -32.38 -28.73
CA HIS A 474 12.20 -32.62 -27.75
C HIS A 474 12.26 -31.72 -26.52
N GLY A 475 12.59 -30.45 -26.75
CA GLY A 475 12.86 -29.53 -25.66
C GLY A 475 11.62 -29.01 -24.99
N ILE A 476 11.57 -29.08 -23.66
CA ILE A 476 10.41 -28.69 -22.87
C ILE A 476 10.66 -27.33 -22.25
N PHE A 477 9.83 -26.37 -22.63
CA PHE A 477 9.92 -24.99 -22.20
C PHE A 477 8.65 -24.60 -21.46
N GLU A 478 8.80 -24.01 -20.29
CA GLU A 478 7.75 -23.31 -19.57
C GLU A 478 7.93 -21.81 -19.78
N ALA A 479 6.85 -21.11 -20.13
CA ALA A 479 6.89 -19.67 -20.33
C ALA A 479 5.60 -18.98 -19.92
N THR A 480 5.73 -17.74 -19.43
CA THR A 480 4.60 -16.84 -19.16
C THR A 480 4.39 -15.93 -20.37
N VAL A 481 3.17 -15.91 -20.89
CA VAL A 481 2.79 -15.14 -22.08
C VAL A 481 1.72 -14.13 -21.71
N LEU A 482 2.01 -12.84 -21.92
CA LEU A 482 1.00 -11.79 -21.81
C LEU A 482 0.18 -11.75 -23.11
N VAL A 483 -1.09 -12.12 -23.00
CA VAL A 483 -2.08 -12.06 -24.08
C VAL A 483 -2.84 -10.75 -23.96
N ARG A 484 -2.81 -9.87 -24.96
CA ARG A 484 -3.62 -8.64 -24.99
C ARG A 484 -4.75 -8.75 -26.00
N TYR A 485 -5.90 -8.21 -25.62
CA TYR A 485 -7.13 -8.16 -26.40
C TYR A 485 -7.29 -6.74 -26.95
N THR A 486 -7.31 -6.59 -28.27
CA THR A 486 -7.59 -5.30 -28.91
C THR A 486 -8.84 -5.43 -29.77
N ALA A 487 -9.86 -4.61 -29.48
CA ALA A 487 -11.03 -4.44 -30.33
C ALA A 487 -10.67 -3.41 -31.42
N GLU A 488 -10.55 -3.85 -32.67
CA GLU A 488 -10.46 -2.94 -33.83
C GLU A 488 -11.88 -2.80 -34.42
N SER A 489 -12.51 -1.63 -34.20
CA SER A 489 -13.81 -1.29 -34.77
C SER A 489 -13.66 -1.05 -36.27
N SER A 490 -13.87 -2.08 -37.09
CA SER A 490 -13.79 -2.01 -38.54
C SER A 490 -15.17 -2.15 -39.19
N GLY A 491 -16.06 -1.17 -38.95
CA GLY A 491 -17.23 -0.82 -39.78
C GLY A 491 -18.36 -1.85 -39.98
N GLU A 492 -18.10 -3.16 -39.97
CA GLU A 492 -19.04 -4.23 -40.31
C GLU A 492 -18.88 -5.50 -39.45
N SER A 493 -17.83 -5.62 -38.64
CA SER A 493 -17.70 -6.68 -37.62
C SER A 493 -16.61 -6.38 -36.59
N ASP A 494 -16.88 -6.58 -35.30
CA ASP A 494 -15.86 -6.57 -34.25
C ASP A 494 -14.95 -7.80 -34.42
N VAL A 495 -13.74 -7.62 -34.94
CA VAL A 495 -12.73 -8.68 -35.00
C VAL A 495 -11.82 -8.54 -33.78
N GLU A 496 -11.97 -9.44 -32.81
CA GLU A 496 -11.06 -9.53 -31.67
C GLU A 496 -9.67 -9.96 -32.14
N LYS A 497 -8.69 -9.07 -32.02
CA LYS A 497 -7.30 -9.37 -32.35
C LYS A 497 -6.52 -9.66 -31.07
N LEU A 498 -5.97 -10.86 -30.97
CA LEU A 498 -5.08 -11.26 -29.90
C LEU A 498 -3.64 -10.92 -30.25
N SER A 499 -2.93 -10.29 -29.33
CA SER A 499 -1.47 -10.14 -29.42
C SER A 499 -0.79 -10.86 -28.25
N TYR A 500 0.34 -11.49 -28.54
CA TYR A 500 1.09 -12.31 -27.59
C TYR A 500 2.45 -11.65 -27.35
N HIS A 501 2.76 -11.36 -26.10
CA HIS A 501 4.04 -10.82 -25.70
C HIS A 501 4.77 -11.82 -24.80
N VAL A 502 6.02 -12.14 -25.16
CA VAL A 502 6.88 -13.09 -24.44
C VAL A 502 8.22 -12.41 -24.21
N SER A 503 8.64 -12.31 -22.96
CA SER A 503 9.97 -11.83 -22.58
C SER A 503 10.96 -12.99 -22.53
N GLU A 504 12.22 -12.77 -22.89
CA GLU A 504 13.30 -13.77 -22.75
C GLU A 504 13.46 -14.26 -21.31
N LYS A 505 13.25 -13.36 -20.34
CA LYS A 505 13.37 -13.67 -18.91
C LYS A 505 12.28 -14.62 -18.42
N ASP A 506 11.19 -14.71 -19.17
CA ASP A 506 9.99 -15.46 -18.80
C ASP A 506 9.94 -16.80 -19.55
N ILE A 507 11.06 -17.29 -20.09
CA ILE A 507 11.19 -18.60 -20.74
C ILE A 507 12.23 -19.45 -20.02
N SER A 508 11.76 -20.56 -19.46
CA SER A 508 12.55 -21.56 -18.74
C SER A 508 12.59 -22.87 -19.54
N ARG A 509 13.79 -23.42 -19.75
CA ARG A 509 13.95 -24.81 -20.21
C ARG A 509 13.89 -25.69 -18.96
N ILE A 510 12.90 -26.59 -18.87
CA ILE A 510 12.61 -27.35 -17.65
C ILE A 510 13.11 -28.81 -17.68
N ASP A 511 13.64 -29.26 -18.81
CA ASP A 511 14.35 -30.53 -18.96
C ASP A 511 15.84 -30.34 -19.26
N THR A 512 16.63 -31.37 -18.99
CA THR A 512 18.08 -31.36 -19.22
C THR A 512 18.39 -31.36 -20.72
N TYR A 513 18.99 -30.28 -21.24
CA TYR A 513 19.38 -30.19 -22.66
C TYR A 513 20.69 -30.94 -22.98
N GLY A 514 21.58 -31.17 -22.01
CA GLY A 514 22.79 -31.99 -22.18
C GLY A 514 23.59 -31.63 -23.46
N PRO A 515 23.95 -32.61 -24.31
CA PRO A 515 24.75 -32.36 -25.51
C PRO A 515 23.98 -31.69 -26.67
N GLN A 516 22.67 -31.44 -26.52
CA GLN A 516 21.83 -30.83 -27.56
C GLN A 516 22.32 -29.43 -27.96
N SER A 517 23.00 -28.73 -27.06
CA SER A 517 23.45 -27.34 -27.23
C SER A 517 24.98 -27.20 -27.32
N SER A 518 25.73 -28.29 -27.46
CA SER A 518 27.21 -28.29 -27.36
C SER A 518 27.90 -27.42 -28.42
N CYS A 519 27.31 -27.24 -29.61
CA CYS A 519 27.88 -26.44 -30.70
C CYS A 519 28.06 -24.94 -30.38
N ILE A 520 27.39 -24.45 -29.33
CA ILE A 520 27.47 -23.04 -28.90
C ILE A 520 27.93 -22.89 -27.44
N CYS A 521 28.22 -23.97 -26.72
CA CYS A 521 28.41 -23.87 -25.27
C CYS A 521 29.62 -23.01 -24.84
N ARG A 522 30.69 -23.01 -25.65
CA ARG A 522 31.89 -22.18 -25.40
C ARG A 522 31.76 -20.75 -25.96
N THR A 523 30.87 -20.52 -26.93
CA THR A 523 30.77 -19.24 -27.64
C THR A 523 29.59 -18.39 -27.20
N ASN A 524 28.49 -19.00 -26.76
CA ASN A 524 27.24 -18.33 -26.43
C ASN A 524 26.52 -19.05 -25.27
N PRO A 525 27.11 -19.10 -24.06
CA PRO A 525 26.55 -19.84 -22.93
C PRO A 525 25.13 -19.37 -22.53
N ASN A 526 24.85 -18.08 -22.68
CA ASN A 526 23.59 -17.46 -22.25
C ASN A 526 22.35 -17.97 -23.01
N ILE A 527 22.52 -18.50 -24.23
CA ILE A 527 21.40 -19.02 -25.05
C ILE A 527 21.44 -20.54 -25.20
N MET A 528 22.29 -21.23 -24.44
CA MET A 528 22.40 -22.71 -24.48
C MET A 528 21.07 -23.39 -24.25
N LYS A 529 20.27 -22.90 -23.29
CA LYS A 529 18.96 -23.45 -22.97
C LYS A 529 17.97 -23.45 -24.15
N PHE A 530 18.21 -22.65 -25.18
CA PHE A 530 17.32 -22.46 -26.34
C PHE A 530 17.78 -23.16 -27.62
N CYS A 531 19.06 -23.52 -27.73
CA CYS A 531 19.63 -24.02 -28.98
C CYS A 531 19.48 -25.54 -29.11
N CYS A 532 19.03 -26.00 -30.28
CA CYS A 532 19.15 -27.39 -30.71
C CYS A 532 20.18 -27.45 -31.85
N CYS A 533 21.33 -28.09 -31.62
CA CYS A 533 22.42 -28.11 -32.58
C CYS A 533 22.12 -29.03 -33.78
N ALA A 534 22.30 -28.52 -34.99
CA ALA A 534 22.11 -29.30 -36.22
C ALA A 534 23.02 -30.54 -36.26
N ASP A 535 24.27 -30.38 -35.81
CA ASP A 535 25.22 -31.49 -35.71
C ASP A 535 24.80 -32.57 -34.71
N PHE A 536 24.10 -32.19 -33.62
CA PHE A 536 23.57 -33.15 -32.65
C PHE A 536 22.49 -34.02 -33.29
N LEU A 537 21.59 -33.40 -34.07
CA LEU A 537 20.56 -34.12 -34.84
C LEU A 537 21.16 -35.06 -35.90
N ASN A 538 22.34 -34.73 -36.43
CA ASN A 538 23.07 -35.57 -37.38
C ASN A 538 23.89 -36.69 -36.73
N GLY A 539 23.75 -36.92 -35.41
CA GLY A 539 24.40 -38.02 -34.70
C GLY A 539 25.89 -37.81 -34.42
N LYS A 540 26.42 -36.59 -34.54
CA LYS A 540 27.78 -36.30 -34.07
C LYS A 540 27.83 -36.41 -32.55
N LYS A 541 28.83 -37.14 -32.05
CA LYS A 541 29.13 -37.19 -30.63
C LYS A 541 29.80 -35.89 -30.21
N PHE A 542 29.24 -35.24 -29.20
CA PHE A 542 29.83 -34.09 -28.54
C PHE A 542 30.34 -34.50 -27.16
N GLU A 543 31.45 -33.93 -26.73
CA GLU A 543 31.79 -33.94 -25.31
C GLU A 543 30.76 -33.10 -24.54
N PRO A 544 30.35 -33.53 -23.34
CA PRO A 544 29.51 -32.71 -22.47
C PRO A 544 30.21 -31.37 -22.21
N CYS A 545 29.44 -30.30 -22.34
CA CYS A 545 29.71 -29.07 -21.60
C CYS A 545 29.06 -29.26 -20.22
#